data_AF-A0AAD1XWS6-F1
#
_entry.id   AF-A0AAD1XWS6-F1
#
_cell.length_a   1.000
_cell.length_b   1.000
_cell.length_c   1.000
_cell.angle_alpha   90.00
_cell.angle_beta   90.00
_cell.angle_gamma   90.00
#
_symmetry.space_group_name_H-M   'P 1'
#
loop_
_entity.id
_entity.type
_entity.pdbx_description
1 polymer ?
#
loop_
_entity_poly.entity_id
_entity_poly.type
_entity_poly.pdbx_seq_one_letter_code
_entity_poly.pdbx_strand_id
1 'polypeptide(L)'
;MKSGNTCLFYIFAFLNFLLLIIALAVGGSGIYLWVVTHSINIFSISFMGAGVFILLLAVCSFCLRHSTFRLSIYCFILLILSSIMVAALVGFLVKREQVLDWASDHIKEEKDSEAWKEARERIEDNVDISKYILIATTAVTVLVLLFGMFYRCSVSSNKSDHYETMRHQQRYDKVSGEIHTAQLRREEKQRLYAEKYGLSSVNNNQML
;
A
#
# COMPACT_ATOMS: atom_id res chain seq x y z
N MET A 1 -7.21 4.28 17.02
CA MET A 1 -5.95 4.18 16.24
C MET A 1 -5.67 5.55 15.64
N LYS A 2 -4.51 6.17 15.93
CA LYS A 2 -4.12 7.42 15.27
C LYS A 2 -3.95 7.16 13.77
N SER A 3 -4.63 7.93 12.94
CA SER A 3 -4.43 7.93 11.50
C SER A 3 -3.01 8.39 11.19
N GLY A 4 -2.37 7.80 10.17
CA GLY A 4 -1.10 8.30 9.64
C GLY A 4 -1.26 9.69 9.02
N ASN A 5 -0.19 10.20 8.41
CA ASN A 5 -0.24 11.48 7.69
C ASN A 5 -1.35 11.45 6.63
N THR A 6 -2.35 12.31 6.80
CA THR A 6 -3.55 12.35 5.95
C THR A 6 -3.23 12.76 4.52
N CYS A 7 -2.21 13.61 4.31
CA CYS A 7 -1.74 14.00 2.98
C CYS A 7 -1.21 12.78 2.21
N LEU A 8 -0.35 11.97 2.84
CA LEU A 8 0.17 10.74 2.22
C LEU A 8 -0.95 9.76 1.86
N PHE A 9 -1.98 9.66 2.69
CA PHE A 9 -3.15 8.83 2.40
C PHE A 9 -3.92 9.33 1.17
N TYR A 10 -4.14 10.64 1.02
CA TYR A 10 -4.83 11.19 -0.14
C TYR A 10 -4.04 11.00 -1.43
N ILE A 11 -2.72 11.20 -1.40
CA ILE A 11 -1.86 10.93 -2.57
C ILE A 11 -1.91 9.44 -2.93
N PHE A 12 -1.79 8.56 -1.94
CA PHE A 12 -1.92 7.11 -2.15
C PHE A 12 -3.28 6.71 -2.72
N ALA A 13 -4.38 7.29 -2.23
CA ALA A 13 -5.72 7.04 -2.74
C ALA A 13 -5.91 7.55 -4.17
N PHE A 14 -5.36 8.74 -4.49
CA PHE A 14 -5.39 9.30 -5.84
C PHE A 14 -4.59 8.42 -6.83
N LEU A 15 -3.39 7.99 -6.46
CA LEU A 15 -2.59 7.09 -7.29
C LEU A 15 -3.29 5.73 -7.50
N ASN A 16 -3.98 5.21 -6.49
CA ASN A 16 -4.81 4.01 -6.62
C ASN A 16 -6.00 4.21 -7.55
N PHE A 17 -6.60 5.40 -7.54
CA PHE A 17 -7.65 5.75 -8.49
C PHE A 17 -7.13 5.80 -9.92
N LEU A 18 -5.92 6.33 -10.16
CA LEU A 18 -5.26 6.24 -11.47
C LEU A 18 -5.00 4.78 -11.87
N LEU A 19 -4.56 3.94 -10.92
CA LEU A 19 -4.36 2.51 -11.15
C LEU A 19 -5.67 1.80 -11.53
N LEU A 20 -6.80 2.22 -10.95
CA LEU A 20 -8.14 1.74 -11.32
C LEU A 20 -8.49 2.11 -12.76
N ILE A 21 -8.24 3.35 -13.19
CA ILE A 21 -8.47 3.79 -14.57
C ILE A 21 -7.62 2.95 -15.54
N ILE A 22 -6.35 2.72 -15.20
CA ILE A 22 -5.46 1.90 -16.03
C ILE A 22 -5.97 0.45 -16.10
N ALA A 23 -6.44 -0.12 -14.98
CA ALA A 23 -7.01 -1.46 -14.97
C ALA A 23 -8.23 -1.60 -15.89
N LEU A 24 -9.11 -0.58 -15.91
CA LEU A 24 -10.25 -0.52 -16.82
C LEU A 24 -9.80 -0.43 -18.28
N ALA A 25 -8.78 0.39 -18.58
CA ALA A 25 -8.23 0.50 -19.92
C ALA A 25 -7.63 -0.84 -20.39
N VAL A 26 -6.83 -1.52 -19.56
CA VAL A 26 -6.23 -2.82 -19.86
C VAL A 26 -7.30 -3.91 -20.04
N GLY A 27 -8.29 -3.95 -19.15
CA GLY A 27 -9.43 -4.87 -19.26
C GLY A 27 -10.25 -4.61 -20.52
N GLY A 28 -10.51 -3.34 -20.84
CA GLY A 28 -11.21 -2.91 -22.06
C GLY A 28 -10.46 -3.31 -23.32
N SER A 29 -9.14 -3.15 -23.36
CA SER A 29 -8.29 -3.63 -24.46
C SER A 29 -8.36 -5.15 -24.62
N GLY A 30 -8.40 -5.91 -23.51
CA GLY A 30 -8.59 -7.37 -23.54
C GLY A 30 -9.93 -7.77 -24.14
N ILE A 31 -11.02 -7.09 -23.77
CA ILE A 31 -12.36 -7.32 -24.33
C ILE A 31 -12.38 -6.97 -25.82
N TYR A 32 -11.80 -5.82 -26.19
CA TYR A 32 -11.68 -5.40 -27.58
C TYR A 32 -10.95 -6.44 -28.43
N LEU A 33 -9.79 -6.93 -27.97
CA LEU A 33 -9.03 -7.97 -28.67
C LEU A 33 -9.84 -9.26 -28.81
N TRP A 34 -10.58 -9.67 -27.78
CA TRP A 34 -11.44 -10.84 -27.86
C TRP A 34 -12.54 -10.67 -28.92
N VAL A 35 -13.23 -9.53 -28.93
CA VAL A 35 -14.28 -9.23 -29.92
C VAL A 35 -13.72 -9.21 -31.34
N VAL A 36 -12.59 -8.55 -31.56
CA VAL A 36 -12.00 -8.41 -32.90
C VAL A 36 -11.47 -9.74 -33.43
N THR A 37 -10.79 -10.53 -32.59
CA THR A 37 -10.17 -11.78 -33.03
C THR A 37 -11.13 -12.97 -33.10
N HIS A 38 -12.35 -12.83 -32.54
CA HIS A 38 -13.36 -13.90 -32.43
C HIS A 38 -12.82 -15.23 -31.86
N SER A 39 -11.65 -15.19 -31.21
CA SER A 39 -10.93 -16.33 -30.69
C SER A 39 -10.48 -16.02 -29.28
N ILE A 40 -10.72 -16.98 -28.39
CA ILE A 40 -10.21 -16.90 -27.03
C ILE A 40 -8.74 -17.31 -27.09
N ASN A 41 -7.89 -16.35 -27.42
CA ASN A 41 -6.45 -16.52 -27.37
C ASN A 41 -5.94 -16.27 -25.95
N ILE A 42 -4.84 -16.95 -25.60
CA ILE A 42 -4.16 -16.81 -24.29
C ILE A 42 -3.83 -15.34 -24.00
N PHE A 43 -3.54 -14.56 -25.04
CA PHE A 43 -3.28 -13.13 -24.96
C PHE A 43 -4.50 -12.34 -24.45
N SER A 44 -5.67 -12.52 -25.07
CA SER A 44 -6.90 -11.84 -24.65
C SER A 44 -7.30 -12.19 -23.22
N ILE A 45 -7.17 -13.48 -22.83
CA ILE A 45 -7.40 -13.92 -21.45
C ILE A 45 -6.42 -13.26 -20.48
N SER A 46 -5.14 -13.16 -20.85
CA SER A 46 -4.10 -12.58 -20.00
C SER A 46 -4.34 -11.09 -19.75
N PHE A 47 -4.78 -10.33 -20.77
CA PHE A 47 -5.16 -8.92 -20.61
C PHE A 47 -6.40 -8.74 -19.73
N MET A 48 -7.45 -9.55 -19.93
CA MET A 48 -8.62 -9.52 -19.05
C MET A 48 -8.25 -9.89 -17.61
N GLY A 49 -7.49 -10.97 -17.41
CA GLY A 49 -7.05 -11.42 -16.10
C GLY A 49 -6.21 -10.38 -15.37
N ALA A 50 -5.25 -9.77 -16.07
CA ALA A 50 -4.43 -8.68 -15.53
C ALA A 50 -5.29 -7.46 -15.16
N GLY A 51 -6.20 -7.04 -16.04
CA GLY A 51 -7.13 -5.93 -15.79
C GLY A 51 -7.98 -6.17 -14.54
N VAL A 52 -8.61 -7.35 -14.43
CA VAL A 52 -9.41 -7.72 -13.25
C VAL A 52 -8.55 -7.77 -11.98
N PHE A 53 -7.36 -8.35 -12.06
CA PHE A 53 -6.47 -8.44 -10.90
C PHE A 53 -6.03 -7.06 -10.39
N ILE A 54 -5.62 -6.16 -11.28
CA ILE A 54 -5.23 -4.79 -10.91
C ILE A 54 -6.45 -4.02 -10.38
N LEU A 55 -7.63 -4.21 -10.97
CA LEU A 55 -8.88 -3.60 -10.52
C LEU A 55 -9.22 -4.03 -9.09
N LEU A 56 -9.11 -5.32 -8.78
CA LEU A 56 -9.33 -5.84 -7.42
C LEU A 56 -8.34 -5.22 -6.42
N LEU A 57 -7.06 -5.11 -6.78
CA LEU A 57 -6.06 -4.45 -5.94
C LEU A 57 -6.42 -2.98 -5.70
N ALA A 58 -6.79 -2.25 -6.74
CA ALA A 58 -7.16 -0.84 -6.63
C ALA A 58 -8.40 -0.66 -5.73
N VAL A 59 -9.42 -1.52 -5.85
CA VAL A 59 -10.62 -1.48 -4.99
C VAL A 59 -10.28 -1.84 -3.55
N CYS A 60 -9.44 -2.86 -3.33
CA CYS A 60 -9.00 -3.24 -1.99
C CYS A 60 -8.29 -2.09 -1.26
N SER A 61 -7.64 -1.18 -1.99
CA SER A 61 -6.93 -0.03 -1.41
C SER A 61 -7.82 0.88 -0.57
N PHE A 62 -9.10 1.06 -0.96
CA PHE A 62 -10.06 1.91 -0.24
C PHE A 62 -10.42 1.37 1.15
N CYS A 63 -10.31 0.05 1.35
CA CYS A 63 -10.60 -0.62 2.62
C CYS A 63 -9.40 -0.65 3.60
N LEU A 64 -8.24 -0.11 3.20
CA LEU A 64 -6.99 -0.25 3.97
C LEU A 64 -6.84 0.75 5.13
N ARG A 65 -7.66 1.81 5.17
CA ARG A 65 -7.52 2.93 6.14
C ARG A 65 -7.45 2.48 7.60
N HIS A 66 -8.11 1.38 7.95
CA HIS A 66 -8.27 0.94 9.34
C HIS A 66 -7.29 -0.15 9.81
N SER A 67 -6.52 -0.81 8.92
CA SER A 67 -5.66 -1.94 9.34
C SER A 67 -4.27 -1.89 8.74
N THR A 68 -3.27 -1.77 9.61
CA THR A 68 -1.85 -1.81 9.24
C THR A 68 -1.42 -3.15 8.66
N PHE A 69 -2.03 -4.24 9.12
CA PHE A 69 -1.70 -5.58 8.62
C PHE A 69 -2.17 -5.74 7.17
N ARG A 70 -3.40 -5.31 6.88
CA ARG A 70 -3.93 -5.31 5.50
C ARG A 70 -3.10 -4.43 4.57
N LEU A 71 -2.67 -3.25 5.05
CA LEU A 71 -1.79 -2.36 4.29
C LEU A 71 -0.44 -3.02 3.98
N SER A 72 0.12 -3.80 4.91
CA SER A 72 1.38 -4.52 4.70
C SER A 72 1.27 -5.60 3.63
N ILE A 73 0.21 -6.42 3.68
CA ILE A 73 -0.05 -7.46 2.66
C ILE A 73 -0.25 -6.81 1.31
N TYR A 74 -1.04 -5.75 1.25
CA TYR A 74 -1.29 -5.01 0.03
C TYR A 74 0.01 -4.47 -0.60
N CYS A 75 0.90 -3.86 0.20
CA CYS A 75 2.21 -3.39 -0.29
C CYS A 75 3.08 -4.55 -0.78
N PHE A 76 3.02 -5.71 -0.14
CA PHE A 76 3.78 -6.89 -0.56
C PHE A 76 3.29 -7.43 -1.92
N ILE A 77 1.97 -7.49 -2.12
CA ILE A 77 1.39 -7.90 -3.41
C ILE A 77 1.76 -6.90 -4.51
N LEU A 78 1.67 -5.59 -4.23
CA LEU A 78 2.13 -4.54 -5.15
C LEU A 78 3.62 -4.66 -5.49
N LEU A 79 4.46 -5.02 -4.52
CA LEU A 79 5.89 -5.20 -4.74
C LEU A 79 6.16 -6.35 -5.72
N ILE A 80 5.48 -7.49 -5.55
CA ILE A 80 5.57 -8.62 -6.48
C ILE A 80 5.10 -8.20 -7.87
N LEU A 81 3.92 -7.56 -7.96
CA LEU A 81 3.35 -7.10 -9.22
C LEU A 81 4.29 -6.11 -9.93
N SER A 82 4.79 -5.11 -9.20
CA SER A 82 5.75 -4.14 -9.71
C SER A 82 7.03 -4.80 -10.20
N SER A 83 7.53 -5.83 -9.50
CA SER A 83 8.74 -6.55 -9.90
C SER A 83 8.53 -7.30 -11.21
N ILE A 84 7.37 -7.96 -11.37
CA ILE A 84 7.01 -8.64 -12.61
C ILE A 84 6.89 -7.63 -13.76
N MET A 85 6.24 -6.49 -13.52
CA MET A 85 6.08 -5.44 -14.54
C MET A 85 7.42 -4.84 -14.96
N VAL A 86 8.33 -4.57 -14.02
CA VAL A 86 9.67 -4.08 -14.33
C VAL A 86 10.46 -5.12 -15.12
N ALA A 87 10.41 -6.41 -14.73
CA ALA A 87 11.06 -7.48 -15.48
C ALA A 87 10.51 -7.60 -16.91
N ALA A 88 9.19 -7.50 -17.07
CA ALA A 88 8.54 -7.50 -18.38
C ALA A 88 8.95 -6.29 -19.23
N LEU A 89 9.02 -5.09 -18.62
CA LEU A 89 9.46 -3.88 -19.30
C LEU A 89 10.92 -3.99 -19.76
N VAL A 90 11.83 -4.47 -18.90
CA VAL A 90 13.23 -4.69 -19.27
C VAL A 90 13.34 -5.73 -20.37
N GLY A 91 12.60 -6.84 -20.27
CA GLY A 91 12.55 -7.87 -21.31
C GLY A 91 12.09 -7.31 -22.66
N PHE A 92 11.05 -6.49 -22.66
CA PHE A 92 10.52 -5.84 -23.84
C PHE A 92 11.51 -4.85 -24.46
N LEU A 93 12.22 -4.06 -23.63
CA LEU A 93 13.22 -3.11 -24.11
C LEU A 93 14.45 -3.79 -24.71
N VAL A 94 14.93 -4.88 -24.09
CA VAL A 94 16.13 -5.61 -24.55
C VAL A 94 15.84 -6.45 -25.79
N LYS A 95 14.63 -7.04 -25.88
CA LYS A 95 14.25 -7.97 -26.94
C LYS A 95 13.22 -7.39 -27.90
N ARG A 96 13.24 -6.06 -28.13
CA ARG A 96 12.28 -5.37 -29.02
C ARG A 96 12.17 -6.08 -30.37
N GLU A 97 13.29 -6.37 -31.02
CA GLU A 97 13.32 -7.02 -32.34
C GLU A 97 12.70 -8.42 -32.30
N GLN A 98 12.96 -9.23 -31.27
CA GLN A 98 12.35 -10.56 -31.12
C GLN A 98 10.84 -10.48 -30.90
N VAL A 99 10.35 -9.45 -30.19
CA VAL A 99 8.91 -9.22 -30.01
C VAL A 99 8.26 -8.79 -31.34
N LEU A 100 8.97 -7.96 -32.11
CA LEU A 100 8.53 -7.49 -33.43
C LEU A 100 8.48 -8.65 -34.42
N ASP A 101 9.49 -9.50 -34.46
CA ASP A 101 9.54 -10.69 -35.31
C ASP A 101 8.45 -11.69 -34.90
N TRP A 102 8.27 -11.93 -33.60
CA TRP A 102 7.20 -12.78 -33.09
C TRP A 102 5.80 -12.26 -33.47
N ALA A 103 5.58 -10.94 -33.40
CA ALA A 103 4.32 -10.33 -33.83
C ALA A 103 4.13 -10.42 -35.36
N SER A 104 5.23 -10.26 -36.11
CA SER A 104 5.25 -10.36 -37.58
C SER A 104 4.94 -11.77 -38.08
N ASP A 105 5.36 -12.81 -37.36
CA ASP A 105 5.12 -14.21 -37.70
C ASP A 105 3.64 -14.63 -37.55
N HIS A 106 2.81 -13.81 -36.89
CA HIS A 106 1.36 -14.03 -36.80
C HIS A 106 0.57 -13.38 -37.94
N ILE A 107 1.24 -12.66 -38.85
CA ILE A 107 0.62 -12.11 -40.05
C ILE A 107 0.39 -13.26 -41.03
N LYS A 108 -0.85 -13.41 -41.54
CA LYS A 108 -1.22 -14.48 -42.48
C LYS A 108 -0.77 -14.23 -43.92
N GLU A 109 -0.31 -13.02 -44.23
CA GLU A 109 0.19 -12.59 -45.54
C GLU A 109 1.57 -13.20 -45.83
N GLU A 110 1.86 -13.39 -47.13
CA GLU A 110 3.16 -13.87 -47.58
C GLU A 110 4.27 -12.85 -47.26
N LYS A 111 5.39 -13.33 -46.70
CA LYS A 111 6.57 -12.49 -46.42
C LYS A 111 7.00 -11.83 -47.74
N ASP A 112 7.18 -10.51 -47.72
CA ASP A 112 7.50 -9.60 -48.85
C ASP A 112 6.34 -9.05 -49.71
N SER A 113 5.08 -9.36 -49.42
CA SER A 113 3.95 -8.64 -50.05
C SER A 113 3.90 -7.17 -49.58
N GLU A 114 3.42 -6.25 -50.43
CA GLU A 114 3.16 -4.85 -50.03
C GLU A 114 2.22 -4.79 -48.80
N ALA A 115 1.24 -5.68 -48.75
CA ALA A 115 0.32 -5.81 -47.61
C ALA A 115 1.02 -6.29 -46.33
N TRP A 116 2.03 -7.17 -46.43
CA TRP A 116 2.85 -7.60 -45.30
C TRP A 116 3.72 -6.44 -44.77
N LYS A 117 4.32 -5.64 -45.66
CA LYS A 117 5.11 -4.46 -45.27
C LYS A 117 4.24 -3.41 -44.58
N GLU A 118 3.08 -3.10 -45.13
CA GLU A 118 2.12 -2.16 -44.52
C GLU A 118 1.62 -2.70 -43.16
N ALA A 119 1.32 -3.99 -43.05
CA ALA A 119 0.91 -4.61 -41.79
C ALA A 119 2.03 -4.58 -40.74
N ARG A 120 3.28 -4.81 -41.14
CA ARG A 120 4.44 -4.76 -40.24
C ARG A 120 4.74 -3.35 -39.74
N GLU A 121 4.63 -2.33 -40.60
CA GLU A 121 4.78 -0.93 -40.21
C GLU A 121 3.71 -0.53 -39.19
N ARG A 122 2.45 -0.93 -39.40
CA ARG A 122 1.37 -0.73 -38.41
C ARG A 122 1.65 -1.46 -37.10
N ILE A 123 2.23 -2.66 -37.13
CA ILE A 123 2.61 -3.38 -35.91
C ILE A 123 3.72 -2.63 -35.18
N GLU A 124 4.74 -2.15 -35.90
CA GLU A 124 5.86 -1.40 -35.30
C GLU A 124 5.38 -0.13 -34.58
N ASP A 125 4.51 0.66 -35.21
CA ASP A 125 3.90 1.84 -34.58
C ASP A 125 3.10 1.48 -33.31
N ASN A 126 2.31 0.41 -33.38
CA ASN A 126 1.53 -0.05 -32.23
C ASN A 126 2.40 -0.65 -31.11
N VAL A 127 3.54 -1.26 -31.45
CA VAL A 127 4.54 -1.79 -30.50
C VAL A 127 5.17 -0.63 -29.73
N ASP A 128 5.48 0.48 -30.39
CA ASP A 128 6.03 1.66 -29.72
C ASP A 128 4.99 2.36 -28.83
N ILE A 129 3.73 2.45 -29.24
CA ILE A 129 2.65 2.92 -28.36
C ILE A 129 2.51 2.02 -27.12
N SER A 130 2.51 0.69 -27.34
CA SER A 130 2.40 -0.30 -26.26
C SER A 130 3.56 -0.18 -25.26
N LYS A 131 4.77 0.11 -25.73
CA LYS A 131 5.95 0.41 -24.91
C LYS A 131 5.71 1.59 -23.97
N TYR A 132 5.20 2.71 -24.48
CA TYR A 132 4.93 3.90 -23.67
C TYR A 132 3.84 3.65 -22.63
N ILE A 133 2.80 2.91 -23.00
CA ILE A 133 1.74 2.49 -22.06
C ILE A 133 2.32 1.62 -20.94
N LEU A 134 3.19 0.67 -21.28
CA LEU A 134 3.86 -0.18 -20.30
C LEU A 134 4.73 0.64 -19.34
N ILE A 135 5.57 1.54 -19.87
CA ILE A 135 6.41 2.46 -19.07
C ILE A 135 5.54 3.29 -18.12
N ALA A 136 4.49 3.93 -18.62
CA ALA A 136 3.60 4.77 -17.83
C ALA A 136 2.92 3.95 -16.71
N THR A 137 2.41 2.77 -17.05
CA THR A 137 1.73 1.89 -16.08
C THR A 137 2.69 1.38 -15.01
N THR A 138 3.91 1.00 -15.39
CA THR A 138 4.96 0.60 -14.44
C THR A 138 5.34 1.76 -13.53
N ALA A 139 5.52 2.97 -14.07
CA ALA A 139 5.84 4.15 -13.28
C ALA A 139 4.75 4.47 -12.25
N VAL A 140 3.47 4.47 -12.65
CA VAL A 140 2.34 4.68 -11.73
C VAL A 140 2.32 3.60 -10.65
N THR A 141 2.51 2.33 -11.02
CA THR A 141 2.51 1.21 -10.06
C THR A 141 3.63 1.32 -9.03
N VAL A 142 4.84 1.69 -9.47
CA VAL A 142 5.98 1.95 -8.57
C VAL A 142 5.69 3.13 -7.65
N LEU A 143 5.08 4.21 -8.15
CA LEU A 143 4.68 5.34 -7.31
C LEU A 143 3.63 4.93 -6.27
N VAL A 144 2.62 4.14 -6.63
CA VAL A 144 1.62 3.60 -5.68
C VAL A 144 2.33 2.82 -4.59
N LEU A 145 3.30 1.96 -4.94
CA LEU A 145 4.08 1.18 -3.99
C LEU A 145 4.91 2.08 -3.05
N LEU A 146 5.63 3.06 -3.59
CA LEU A 146 6.44 4.01 -2.81
C LEU A 146 5.60 4.77 -1.79
N PHE A 147 4.48 5.37 -2.24
CA PHE A 147 3.58 6.10 -1.34
C PHE A 147 2.86 5.17 -0.36
N GLY A 148 2.55 3.93 -0.75
CA GLY A 148 2.04 2.90 0.16
C GLY A 148 3.03 2.56 1.27
N MET A 149 4.32 2.44 0.94
CA MET A 149 5.39 2.22 1.91
C MET A 149 5.59 3.43 2.83
N PHE A 150 5.62 4.66 2.28
CA PHE A 150 5.72 5.87 3.10
C PHE A 150 4.54 6.05 4.05
N TYR A 151 3.31 5.78 3.58
CA TYR A 151 2.13 5.80 4.42
C TYR A 151 2.22 4.73 5.53
N ARG A 152 2.68 3.51 5.21
CA ARG A 152 2.91 2.46 6.20
C ARG A 152 3.94 2.89 7.26
N CYS A 153 5.07 3.46 6.84
CA CYS A 153 6.09 3.97 7.76
C CYS A 153 5.54 5.06 8.68
N SER A 154 4.76 6.00 8.13
CA SER A 154 4.09 7.05 8.90
C SER A 154 3.13 6.48 9.95
N VAL A 155 2.33 5.47 9.59
CA VAL A 155 1.43 4.80 10.55
C VAL A 155 2.21 4.01 11.60
N SER A 156 3.33 3.39 11.23
CA SER A 156 4.17 2.62 12.15
C SER A 156 4.85 3.51 13.19
N SER A 157 5.39 4.67 12.77
CA SER A 157 6.00 5.65 13.69
C SER A 157 4.99 6.17 14.71
N ASN A 158 3.77 6.52 14.26
CA ASN A 158 2.74 6.99 15.20
C ASN A 158 2.31 5.91 16.22
N LYS A 159 2.49 4.62 15.90
CA LYS A 159 2.20 3.52 16.83
C LYS A 159 3.29 3.38 17.89
N SER A 160 4.57 3.52 17.55
CA SER A 160 5.65 3.44 18.55
C SER A 160 5.47 4.53 19.60
N ASP A 161 5.24 5.76 19.17
CA ASP A 161 5.14 6.92 20.07
C ASP A 161 3.95 6.79 21.03
N HIS A 162 2.83 6.24 20.53
CA HIS A 162 1.65 5.98 21.36
C HIS A 162 1.90 4.86 22.38
N TYR A 163 2.57 3.78 21.98
CA TYR A 163 2.94 2.71 22.90
C TYR A 163 3.93 3.19 23.97
N GLU A 164 4.90 4.03 23.60
CA GLU A 164 5.82 4.64 24.55
C GLU A 164 5.08 5.55 25.54
N THR A 165 4.18 6.40 25.06
CA THR A 165 3.33 7.25 25.92
C THR A 165 2.53 6.40 26.91
N MET A 166 1.91 5.31 26.46
CA MET A 166 1.16 4.41 27.35
C MET A 166 2.05 3.70 28.37
N ARG A 167 3.28 3.30 28.00
CA ARG A 167 4.24 2.75 28.96
C ARG A 167 4.67 3.79 30.00
N HIS A 168 4.89 5.04 29.60
CA HIS A 168 5.21 6.13 30.52
C HIS A 168 4.06 6.40 31.50
N GLN A 169 2.81 6.42 31.01
CA GLN A 169 1.62 6.54 31.85
C GLN A 169 1.53 5.41 32.87
N GLN A 170 1.68 4.16 32.43
CA GLN A 170 1.66 3.00 33.34
C GLN A 170 2.76 3.03 34.41
N ARG A 171 3.97 3.50 34.05
CA ARG A 171 5.05 3.70 35.01
C ARG A 171 4.69 4.78 36.03
N TYR A 172 4.12 5.89 35.57
CA TYR A 172 3.69 6.98 36.44
C TYR A 172 2.59 6.54 37.40
N ASP A 173 1.55 5.86 36.90
CA ASP A 173 0.43 5.36 37.72
C ASP A 173 0.92 4.37 38.78
N LYS A 174 1.86 3.48 38.41
CA LYS A 174 2.47 2.54 39.36
C LYS A 174 3.22 3.27 40.48
N VAL A 175 4.09 4.23 40.12
CA VAL A 175 4.86 5.02 41.11
C VAL A 175 3.92 5.86 41.98
N SER A 176 2.89 6.46 41.41
CA SER A 176 1.88 7.22 42.15
C SER A 176 1.12 6.34 43.15
N GLY A 177 0.77 5.11 42.77
CA GLY A 177 0.17 4.14 43.68
C GLY A 177 1.10 3.72 44.84
N GLU A 178 2.38 3.53 44.57
CA GLU A 178 3.39 3.23 45.59
C GLU A 178 3.58 4.41 46.58
N ILE A 179 3.58 5.66 46.09
CA ILE A 179 3.65 6.86 46.93
C ILE A 179 2.40 6.97 47.81
N HIS A 180 1.21 6.79 47.25
CA HIS A 180 -0.04 6.88 48.00
C HIS A 180 -0.15 5.82 49.09
N THR A 181 0.21 4.57 48.79
CA THR A 181 0.26 3.50 49.79
C THR A 181 1.32 3.74 50.86
N ALA A 182 2.46 4.34 50.51
CA ALA A 182 3.47 4.74 51.49
C ALA A 182 2.99 5.88 52.42
N GLN A 183 2.21 6.84 51.90
CA GLN A 183 1.59 7.90 52.70
C GLN A 183 0.59 7.32 53.70
N LEU A 184 -0.31 6.45 53.25
CA LEU A 184 -1.28 5.78 54.12
C LEU A 184 -0.59 5.01 55.26
N ARG A 185 0.50 4.28 54.97
CA ARG A 185 1.29 3.60 56.01
C ARG A 185 1.96 4.57 56.99
N ARG A 186 2.36 5.77 56.55
CA ARG A 186 2.92 6.80 57.43
C ARG A 186 1.84 7.38 58.34
N GLU A 187 0.67 7.69 57.80
CA GLU A 187 -0.49 8.18 58.56
C GLU A 187 -0.97 7.16 59.59
N GLU A 188 -1.07 5.89 59.20
CA GLU A 188 -1.43 4.79 60.10
C GLU A 188 -0.42 4.64 61.24
N LYS A 189 0.90 4.66 60.93
CA LYS A 189 1.94 4.66 61.96
C LYS A 189 1.79 5.85 62.90
N GLN A 190 1.62 7.07 62.37
CA GLN A 190 1.45 8.27 63.20
C GLN A 190 0.24 8.16 64.13
N ARG A 191 -0.88 7.61 63.66
CA ARG A 191 -2.06 7.34 64.50
C ARG A 191 -1.76 6.36 65.63
N LEU A 192 -1.10 5.24 65.34
CA LEU A 192 -0.72 4.25 66.35
C LEU A 192 0.25 4.84 67.40
N TYR A 193 1.19 5.68 66.98
CA TYR A 193 2.07 6.40 67.90
C TYR A 193 1.27 7.38 68.78
N ALA A 194 0.35 8.16 68.21
CA ALA A 194 -0.47 9.10 68.98
C ALA A 194 -1.32 8.39 70.05
N GLU A 195 -1.93 7.25 69.71
CA GLU A 195 -2.69 6.41 70.62
C GLU A 195 -1.80 5.84 71.74
N LYS A 196 -0.64 5.27 71.40
CA LYS A 196 0.29 4.65 72.37
C LYS A 196 0.80 5.64 73.42
N TYR A 197 0.99 6.91 73.05
CA TYR A 197 1.56 7.93 73.92
C TYR A 197 0.53 8.93 74.47
N GLY A 198 -0.77 8.72 74.22
CA GLY A 198 -1.84 9.59 74.73
C GLY A 198 -1.80 11.02 74.16
N LEU A 199 -1.16 11.21 73.00
CA LEU A 199 -1.12 12.50 72.32
C LEU A 199 -2.45 12.68 71.58
N SER A 200 -3.40 13.41 72.17
CA SER A 200 -4.60 13.84 71.45
C SER A 200 -4.17 14.58 70.19
N SER A 201 -4.69 14.15 69.03
CA SER A 201 -4.36 14.70 67.72
C SER A 201 -4.53 16.22 67.71
N VAL A 202 -3.42 16.96 67.76
CA VAL A 202 -3.45 18.40 67.52
C VAL A 202 -3.89 18.60 66.08
N ASN A 203 -5.06 19.22 65.96
CA ASN A 203 -5.80 19.41 64.73
C ASN A 203 -5.03 20.38 63.82
N ASN A 204 -4.19 19.85 62.92
CA ASN A 204 -3.55 20.63 61.86
C ASN A 204 -4.56 20.90 60.73
N ASN A 205 -5.57 21.71 61.03
CA ASN A 205 -6.44 22.37 60.06
C ASN A 205 -6.36 23.89 60.24
N GLN A 206 -5.13 24.41 60.30
CA GLN A 206 -4.84 25.84 60.12
C GLN A 206 -3.52 26.00 59.35
N MET A 207 -3.60 25.89 58.03
CA MET A 207 -2.86 26.77 57.14
C MET A 207 -3.53 26.73 55.76
N LEU A 208 -4.34 27.78 55.55
CA LEU A 208 -4.68 28.34 54.24
C LEU A 208 -3.40 28.56 53.41
#